data_AF-A0AAV4EW95-F1
#
_entry.id   AF-A0AAV4EW95-F1
#
_cell.length_a   1.000
_cell.length_b   1.000
_cell.length_c   1.000
_cell.angle_alpha   90.00
_cell.angle_beta   90.00
_cell.angle_gamma   90.00
#
_symmetry.space_group_name_H-M   'P 1'
#
loop_
_entity.id
_entity.type
_entity.pdbx_description
1 polymer ?
#
loop_
_entity_poly.entity_id
_entity_poly.type
_entity_poly.pdbx_seq_one_letter_code
_entity_poly.pdbx_strand_id
1 'polypeptide(L)'
;MKLCSHEELEDAVFAWFRQARAMNVPLSGPVVIGKAAEIAQLMNVNFIPTPSWVEKFKQRRGITFRVISGEAAAAPKDEAQNWASNALQKILKEYSPEDVYNADETGLFFQCYPTRLWP
;
A
#
# COMPACT_ATOMS: atom_id res chain seq x y z
N MET A 1 -10.17 -37.52 -3.58
CA MET A 1 -9.25 -36.44 -3.12
C MET A 1 -9.73 -35.18 -3.83
N LYS A 2 -10.39 -34.25 -3.12
CA LYS A 2 -11.03 -33.08 -3.75
C LYS A 2 -9.91 -32.07 -4.01
N LEU A 3 -9.59 -31.85 -5.28
CA LEU A 3 -8.67 -30.80 -5.71
C LEU A 3 -9.35 -29.47 -5.40
N CYS A 4 -9.08 -28.89 -4.23
CA CYS A 4 -9.44 -27.51 -3.96
C CYS A 4 -8.82 -26.67 -5.09
N SER A 5 -9.66 -25.93 -5.80
CA SER A 5 -9.21 -25.21 -6.98
C SER A 5 -8.29 -24.07 -6.53
N HIS A 6 -7.30 -23.71 -7.35
CA HIS A 6 -6.44 -22.56 -7.05
C HIS A 6 -7.23 -21.25 -6.83
N GLU A 7 -8.49 -21.21 -7.27
CA GLU A 7 -9.43 -20.11 -7.04
C GLU A 7 -9.88 -20.01 -5.57
N GLU A 8 -10.26 -21.12 -4.94
CA GLU A 8 -10.65 -21.14 -3.51
C GLU A 8 -9.50 -20.72 -2.60
N LEU A 9 -8.27 -21.17 -2.93
CA LEU A 9 -7.05 -20.72 -2.25
C LEU A 9 -6.86 -19.22 -2.43
N GLU A 10 -6.99 -18.72 -3.65
CA GLU A 10 -6.82 -17.30 -3.95
C GLU A 10 -7.86 -16.42 -3.25
N ASP A 11 -9.11 -16.88 -3.14
CA ASP A 11 -10.17 -16.21 -2.38
C ASP A 11 -9.83 -16.15 -0.88
N ALA A 12 -9.32 -17.23 -0.30
CA ALA A 12 -8.88 -17.26 1.09
C ALA A 12 -7.73 -16.27 1.34
N VAL A 13 -6.73 -16.24 0.45
CA VAL A 13 -5.63 -15.27 0.52
C VAL A 13 -6.16 -13.84 0.39
N PHE A 14 -7.13 -13.60 -0.50
CA PHE A 14 -7.71 -12.26 -0.70
C PHE A 14 -8.53 -11.81 0.51
N ALA A 15 -9.31 -12.70 1.12
CA ALA A 15 -10.07 -12.42 2.33
C ALA A 15 -9.14 -12.01 3.48
N TRP A 16 -8.06 -12.76 3.70
CA TRP A 16 -7.03 -12.40 4.68
C TRP A 16 -6.36 -11.06 4.35
N PHE A 17 -6.01 -10.82 3.08
CA PHE A 17 -5.38 -9.58 2.65
C PHE A 17 -6.24 -8.36 2.99
N ARG A 18 -7.56 -8.46 2.78
CA ARG A 18 -8.52 -7.39 3.14
C ARG A 18 -8.57 -7.14 4.64
N GLN A 19 -8.56 -8.19 5.47
CA GLN A 19 -8.54 -8.06 6.92
C GLN A 19 -7.26 -7.37 7.41
N ALA A 20 -6.11 -7.80 6.91
CA ALA A 20 -4.82 -7.20 7.25
C ALA A 20 -4.74 -5.72 6.84
N ARG A 21 -5.29 -5.37 5.66
CA ARG A 21 -5.43 -3.96 5.24
C ARG A 21 -6.36 -3.15 6.13
N ALA A 22 -7.49 -3.71 6.55
CA ALA A 22 -8.43 -3.03 7.46
C ALA A 22 -7.79 -2.72 8.83
N MET A 23 -6.82 -3.52 9.26
CA MET A 23 -6.01 -3.29 10.46
C MET A 23 -4.80 -2.38 10.22
N ASN A 24 -4.71 -1.72 9.06
CA ASN A 24 -3.59 -0.86 8.64
C ASN A 24 -2.21 -1.55 8.67
N VAL A 25 -2.16 -2.87 8.50
CA VAL A 25 -0.89 -3.60 8.43
C VAL A 25 -0.24 -3.35 7.07
N PRO A 26 1.04 -2.90 7.03
CA PRO A 26 1.78 -2.78 5.79
C PRO A 26 2.08 -4.17 5.24
N LEU A 27 1.57 -4.47 4.04
CA LEU A 27 1.78 -5.75 3.37
C LEU A 27 2.79 -5.57 2.24
N SER A 28 3.72 -6.51 2.13
CA SER A 28 4.70 -6.60 1.04
C SER A 28 4.50 -7.90 0.25
N GLY A 29 5.09 -8.00 -0.94
CA GLY A 29 5.06 -9.22 -1.74
C GLY A 29 5.50 -10.47 -0.97
N PRO A 30 6.66 -10.47 -0.28
CA PRO A 30 7.11 -11.60 0.52
C PRO A 30 6.13 -12.02 1.63
N VAL A 31 5.46 -11.06 2.28
CA VAL A 31 4.46 -11.35 3.32
C VAL A 31 3.24 -12.06 2.72
N VAL A 32 2.80 -11.65 1.53
CA VAL A 32 1.71 -12.31 0.80
C VAL A 32 2.10 -13.72 0.34
N ILE A 33 3.35 -13.93 -0.12
CA ILE A 33 3.87 -15.26 -0.47
C ILE A 33 3.84 -16.18 0.75
N GLY A 34 4.38 -15.73 1.88
CA GLY A 34 4.41 -16.51 3.12
C GLY A 34 3.01 -16.92 3.56
N LYS A 35 2.05 -15.99 3.54
CA LYS A 35 0.67 -16.31 3.92
C LYS A 35 -0.01 -17.25 2.94
N ALA A 36 0.19 -17.08 1.64
CA ALA A 36 -0.37 -17.99 0.64
C ALA A 36 0.15 -19.43 0.80
N ALA A 37 1.41 -19.60 1.22
CA ALA A 37 1.97 -20.93 1.52
C ALA A 37 1.33 -21.55 2.76
N GLU A 38 1.15 -20.77 3.83
CA GLU A 38 0.47 -21.21 5.05
C GLU A 38 -0.98 -21.65 4.78
N ILE A 39 -1.73 -20.85 4.01
CA ILE A 39 -3.10 -21.16 3.64
C ILE A 39 -3.16 -22.42 2.74
N ALA A 40 -2.23 -22.57 1.80
CA ALA A 40 -2.14 -23.76 0.97
C ALA A 40 -1.89 -25.03 1.80
N GLN A 41 -1.01 -24.96 2.80
CA GLN A 41 -0.78 -26.05 3.75
C GLN A 41 -2.04 -26.38 4.56
N LEU A 42 -2.72 -25.37 5.11
CA LEU A 42 -3.96 -25.54 5.88
C LEU A 42 -5.08 -26.18 5.05
N MET A 43 -5.14 -25.88 3.76
CA MET A 43 -6.13 -26.41 2.83
C MET A 43 -5.71 -27.75 2.19
N ASN A 44 -4.52 -28.28 2.51
CA ASN A 44 -3.91 -29.46 1.87
C ASN A 44 -3.86 -29.34 0.33
N VAL A 45 -3.55 -28.15 -0.18
CA VAL A 45 -3.39 -27.88 -1.60
C VAL A 45 -1.92 -27.92 -1.97
N ASN A 46 -1.57 -28.69 -3.00
CA ASN A 46 -0.22 -28.68 -3.56
C ASN A 46 -0.01 -27.40 -4.39
N PHE A 47 0.32 -26.31 -3.71
CA PHE A 47 0.56 -25.02 -4.33
C PHE A 47 1.78 -24.33 -3.71
N ILE A 48 2.68 -23.86 -4.56
CA ILE A 48 3.88 -23.12 -4.17
C ILE A 48 3.72 -21.68 -4.68
N PRO A 49 3.45 -20.69 -3.80
CA PRO A 49 3.36 -19.31 -4.22
C PRO A 49 4.72 -18.81 -4.71
N THR A 50 4.73 -18.16 -5.87
CA THR A 50 5.91 -17.56 -6.48
C THR A 50 5.76 -16.04 -6.56
N PRO A 51 6.87 -15.28 -6.71
CA PRO A 51 6.78 -13.84 -6.98
C PRO A 51 5.90 -13.52 -8.20
N SER A 52 6.04 -14.28 -9.29
CA SER A 52 5.20 -14.11 -10.49
C SER A 52 3.72 -14.40 -10.24
N TRP A 53 3.39 -15.35 -9.36
CA TRP A 53 2.01 -15.58 -8.96
C TRP A 53 1.45 -14.39 -8.19
N VAL A 54 2.22 -13.80 -7.27
CA VAL A 54 1.79 -12.60 -6.53
C VAL A 54 1.54 -11.42 -7.47
N GLU A 55 2.38 -11.21 -8.48
CA GLU A 55 2.13 -10.17 -9.49
C GLU A 55 0.80 -10.38 -10.23
N LYS A 56 0.51 -11.62 -10.64
CA LYS A 56 -0.76 -11.94 -11.31
C LYS A 56 -1.96 -11.88 -10.36
N PHE A 57 -1.80 -12.30 -9.10
CA PHE A 57 -2.82 -12.19 -8.04
C PHE A 57 -3.22 -10.73 -7.84
N LYS A 58 -2.26 -9.81 -7.78
CA LYS A 58 -2.52 -8.37 -7.70
C LYS A 58 -3.34 -7.87 -8.87
N GLN A 59 -2.95 -8.24 -10.09
CA GLN A 59 -3.67 -7.84 -11.30
C GLN A 59 -5.10 -8.35 -11.29
N ARG A 60 -5.32 -9.64 -10.96
CA ARG A 60 -6.65 -10.24 -10.87
C ARG A 60 -7.54 -9.60 -9.81
N ARG A 61 -6.98 -9.22 -8.65
CA ARG A 61 -7.73 -8.67 -7.52
C ARG A 61 -7.71 -7.14 -7.44
N GLY A 62 -7.13 -6.47 -8.44
CA GLY A 62 -7.03 -5.00 -8.48
C GLY A 62 -6.19 -4.40 -7.35
N ILE A 63 -5.21 -5.14 -6.81
CA ILE A 63 -4.39 -4.70 -5.68
C ILE A 63 -3.20 -3.88 -6.20
N THR A 64 -3.10 -2.62 -5.76
CA THR A 64 -1.92 -1.79 -5.97
C THR A 64 -1.14 -1.64 -4.66
N PHE A 65 0.16 -1.99 -4.67
CA PHE A 65 1.04 -1.59 -3.57
C PHE A 65 1.42 -0.12 -3.78
N ARG A 66 0.73 0.77 -3.06
CA ARG A 66 1.20 2.14 -2.89
C ARG A 66 2.23 2.16 -1.75
N VAL A 67 3.36 2.80 -2.01
CA VAL A 67 4.26 3.23 -0.93
C VAL A 67 3.47 4.24 -0.11
N ILE A 68 3.18 3.88 1.14
CA ILE A 68 2.65 4.84 2.10
C ILE A 68 3.88 5.62 2.57
N SER A 69 4.15 6.75 1.92
CA SER A 69 5.11 7.73 2.42
C SER A 69 4.60 8.24 3.77
N GLY A 70 5.47 8.20 4.78
CA GLY A 70 5.11 8.16 6.22
C GLY A 70 4.28 9.33 6.76
N GLU A 71 4.22 10.46 6.06
CA GLU A 71 3.48 11.64 6.55
C GLU A 71 2.01 11.62 6.13
N ALA A 72 1.71 11.16 4.92
CA ALA A 72 0.36 11.20 4.37
C ALA A 72 -0.62 10.24 5.07
N ALA A 73 -0.12 9.21 5.76
CA ALA A 73 -0.95 8.27 6.52
C ALA A 73 -1.22 8.71 7.97
N ALA A 74 -0.36 9.58 8.53
CA ALA A 74 -0.53 10.09 9.89
C ALA A 74 -1.37 11.39 9.93
N ALA A 75 -1.51 12.07 8.79
CA ALA A 75 -2.25 13.33 8.72
C ALA A 75 -3.78 13.12 8.91
N PRO A 76 -4.43 13.85 9.84
CA PRO A 76 -5.89 13.83 10.00
C PRO A 76 -6.56 14.46 8.77
N LYS A 77 -7.16 13.61 7.93
CA LYS A 77 -7.74 14.02 6.64
C LYS A 77 -8.85 15.05 6.77
N ASP A 78 -9.70 14.90 7.79
CA ASP A 78 -10.83 15.80 8.02
C ASP A 78 -10.36 17.18 8.47
N GLU A 79 -9.35 17.24 9.33
CA GLU A 79 -8.74 18.50 9.76
C GLU A 79 -7.99 19.20 8.63
N ALA A 80 -7.22 18.44 7.83
CA ALA A 80 -6.53 18.97 6.66
C ALA A 80 -7.52 19.53 5.62
N GLN A 81 -8.63 18.83 5.38
CA GLN A 81 -9.69 19.30 4.48
C GLN A 81 -10.36 20.57 5.01
N ASN A 82 -10.69 20.59 6.30
CA ASN A 82 -11.27 21.76 6.95
C ASN A 82 -10.34 22.98 6.88
N TRP A 83 -9.04 22.78 7.10
CA TRP A 83 -8.04 23.84 6.99
C TRP A 83 -7.91 24.36 5.56
N ALA A 84 -7.85 23.47 4.57
CA ALA A 84 -7.75 23.81 3.15
C ALA A 84 -8.98 24.60 2.65
N SER A 85 -10.18 24.25 3.11
CA SER A 85 -11.42 24.92 2.71
C SER A 85 -11.65 26.26 3.42
N ASN A 86 -11.10 26.46 4.64
CA ASN A 86 -11.37 27.65 5.44
C ASN A 86 -10.17 28.58 5.62
N ALA A 87 -9.09 28.09 6.24
CA ALA A 87 -7.96 28.92 6.61
C ALA A 87 -7.10 29.28 5.39
N LEU A 88 -6.80 28.29 4.54
CA LEU A 88 -5.99 28.50 3.34
C LEU A 88 -6.65 29.48 2.37
N GLN A 89 -7.97 29.38 2.17
CA GLN A 89 -8.70 30.30 1.29
C GLN A 89 -8.69 31.76 1.77
N LYS A 90 -8.56 32.00 3.09
CA LYS A 90 -8.43 33.35 3.63
C LYS A 90 -7.04 33.90 3.35
N ILE A 91 -6.01 33.10 3.62
CA ILE A 91 -4.60 33.47 3.38
C ILE A 91 -4.39 33.76 1.89
N LEU A 92 -4.86 32.89 0.99
CA LEU A 92 -4.68 33.06 -0.46
C LEU A 92 -5.35 34.31 -1.03
N LYS A 93 -6.37 34.89 -0.35
CA LYS A 93 -7.00 36.15 -0.78
C LYS A 93 -6.16 37.38 -0.48
N GLU A 94 -5.18 37.26 0.43
CA GLU A 94 -4.28 38.35 0.81
C GLU A 94 -3.11 38.51 -0.17
N TYR A 95 -2.90 37.52 -1.04
CA TYR A 95 -1.81 37.49 -2.02
C TYR A 95 -2.35 37.42 -3.44
N SER A 96 -1.64 38.02 -4.38
CA SER A 96 -1.93 37.84 -5.79
C SER A 96 -1.49 36.44 -6.24
N PRO A 97 -2.07 35.85 -7.31
CA PRO A 97 -1.65 34.54 -7.80
C PRO A 97 -0.16 34.46 -8.20
N GLU A 98 0.44 35.58 -8.60
CA GLU A 98 1.87 35.70 -8.95
C GLU A 98 2.80 35.67 -7.73
N ASP A 99 2.26 35.87 -6.53
CA ASP A 99 2.98 35.77 -5.25
C ASP A 99 2.84 34.41 -4.57
N VAL A 100 2.12 33.46 -5.17
CA VAL A 100 1.89 32.12 -4.62
C VAL A 100 2.85 31.11 -5.22
N TYR A 101 3.80 30.64 -4.41
CA TYR A 101 4.82 29.68 -4.82
C TYR A 101 4.59 28.33 -4.14
N ASN A 102 4.81 27.25 -4.88
CA ASN A 102 4.93 25.92 -4.30
C ASN A 102 6.38 25.70 -3.85
N ALA A 103 6.57 25.32 -2.60
CA ALA A 103 7.86 24.91 -2.05
C ALA A 103 7.71 23.51 -1.47
N ASP A 104 8.65 22.62 -1.81
CA ASP A 104 8.72 21.28 -1.25
C ASP A 104 10.14 21.06 -0.71
N GLU A 105 10.24 20.31 0.38
CA GLU A 105 11.52 20.05 1.02
C GLU A 105 12.27 18.96 0.23
N THR A 106 13.48 19.27 -0.21
CA THR A 106 14.39 18.26 -0.77
C THR A 106 15.43 17.89 0.28
N GLY A 107 15.32 16.68 0.82
CA GLY A 107 16.32 16.12 1.72
C GLY A 107 17.55 15.64 0.94
N LEU A 108 18.71 16.26 1.14
CA LEU A 108 19.98 15.75 0.61
C LEU A 108 20.50 14.62 1.50
N PHE A 109 20.40 13.38 1.02
CA PHE A 109 20.95 12.21 1.70
C PHE A 109 22.42 11.99 1.31
N PHE A 110 23.35 12.63 2.03
CA PHE A 110 24.78 12.40 1.86
C PHE A 110 25.24 11.18 2.68
N GLN A 111 25.90 10.20 2.04
CA GLN A 111 26.41 8.96 2.66
C GLN A 111 25.36 8.03 3.30
N CYS A 112 24.07 8.20 3.02
CA CYS A 112 23.06 7.25 3.47
C CYS A 112 23.12 5.96 2.65
N TYR A 113 23.09 4.81 3.32
CA TYR A 113 22.90 3.54 2.64
C TYR A 113 21.53 3.51 1.95
N PRO A 114 21.45 3.03 0.69
CA PRO A 114 20.17 2.91 0.01
C PRO A 114 19.26 1.96 0.79
N THR A 115 18.10 2.47 1.22
CA THR A 115 17.05 1.68 1.90
C THR A 115 16.37 0.68 0.97
N ARG A 116 16.72 0.68 -0.32
CA ARG A 116 16.30 -0.31 -1.30
C ARG A 116 17.54 -0.86 -1.99
N LEU A 117 17.77 -2.16 -1.82
CA LEU A 117 18.42 -2.93 -2.88
C LEU A 117 17.40 -2.95 -4.03
N TRP A 118 17.74 -2.35 -5.19
CA TRP A 118 16.91 -2.48 -6.41
C TRP A 118 16.88 -3.97 -6.85
N PRO A 119 15.91 -4.39 -7.67
CA PRO A 119 15.51 -5.77 -7.93
C PRO A 119 16.52 -6.59 -8.74
#